data_AF-A0A6J4NYX5-F1
#
_entry.id   AF-A0A6J4NYX5-F1
#
_cell.length_a   1.000
_cell.length_b   1.000
_cell.length_c   1.000
_cell.angle_alpha   90.00
_cell.angle_beta   90.00
_cell.angle_gamma   90.00
#
_symmetry.space_group_name_H-M   'P 1'
#
loop_
_entity.id
_entity.type
_entity.pdbx_description
1 polymer ?
#
loop_
_entity_poly.entity_id
_entity_poly.type
_entity_poly.pdbx_seq_one_letter_code
_entity_poly.pdbx_strand_id
1 'polypeptide(L)' 'ASEGLFASYNPVVASMTRVTVFQVQCRCCGFEPEGVVTPPKLCPKCHGETWERFAKPGSILENANRY' A
#
# COMPACT_ATOMS: atom_id res chain seq x y z
N ALA A 1 39.23 29.91 -1.22
CA ALA A 1 38.33 29.44 -0.15
C ALA A 1 37.32 28.51 -0.81
N SER A 2 37.27 27.24 -0.42
CA SER A 2 36.39 26.24 -1.02
C SER A 2 35.01 26.37 -0.36
N GLU A 3 34.04 26.90 -1.09
CA GLU A 3 32.66 27.05 -0.61
C GLU A 3 32.01 25.66 -0.51
N GLY A 4 31.86 25.18 0.72
CA GLY A 4 31.30 23.87 1.02
C GLY A 4 29.80 23.83 0.71
N LEU A 5 29.44 23.20 -0.40
CA LEU A 5 28.08 22.75 -0.69
C LEU A 5 27.73 21.56 0.20
N PHE A 6 27.45 21.82 1.48
CA PHE A 6 26.83 20.82 2.34
C PHE A 6 25.37 20.66 1.88
N ALA A 7 25.14 19.67 1.01
CA ALA A 7 23.79 19.25 0.64
C ALA A 7 23.02 18.96 1.94
N SER A 8 22.04 19.80 2.25
CA SER A 8 21.19 19.62 3.43
C SER A 8 20.35 18.36 3.21
N TYR A 9 20.73 17.28 3.91
CA TYR A 9 19.97 16.04 3.93
C TYR A 9 18.61 16.35 4.58
N ASN A 10 17.57 16.42 3.76
CA ASN A 10 16.21 16.57 4.23
C ASN A 10 15.55 15.16 4.26
N PRO A 11 15.46 14.51 5.43
CA PRO A 11 14.87 13.16 5.54
C PRO A 11 13.36 13.13 5.26
N VAL A 12 12.72 14.30 5.11
CA VAL A 12 11.26 14.44 5.04
C VAL A 12 10.73 14.40 3.61
N VAL A 13 11.58 14.62 2.59
CA VAL A 13 11.16 14.64 1.16
C VAL A 13 11.08 13.27 0.51
N ALA A 14 11.41 12.19 1.21
CA ALA A 14 11.02 10.86 0.77
C ALA A 14 9.52 10.69 1.04
N SER A 15 8.68 11.14 0.11
CA SER A 15 7.30 10.69 -0.02
C SER A 15 7.34 9.16 -0.01
N MET A 16 7.12 8.56 1.17
CA MET A 16 7.03 7.12 1.31
C MET A 16 5.71 6.73 0.69
N THR A 17 5.71 6.52 -0.63
CA THR A 17 4.65 5.79 -1.30
C THR A 17 4.55 4.45 -0.59
N ARG A 18 3.54 4.31 0.29
CA ARG A 18 3.34 3.10 1.07
C ARG A 18 3.01 2.00 0.07
N VAL A 19 3.97 1.11 -0.19
CA VAL A 19 3.74 -0.05 -1.04
C VAL A 19 2.71 -0.92 -0.33
N THR A 20 1.52 -1.01 -0.91
CA THR A 20 0.46 -1.86 -0.35
C THR A 20 0.78 -3.31 -0.71
N VAL A 21 1.38 -4.03 0.23
CA VAL A 21 1.78 -5.45 0.04
C VAL A 21 0.57 -6.38 0.00
N PHE A 22 -0.52 -5.98 0.63
CA PHE A 22 -1.74 -6.77 0.72
C PHE A 22 -2.91 -6.06 0.07
N GLN A 23 -3.74 -6.82 -0.64
CA GLN A 23 -5.02 -6.39 -1.16
C GLN A 23 -6.15 -7.13 -0.43
N VAL A 24 -7.32 -6.49 -0.37
CA VAL A 24 -8.55 -7.07 0.19
C VAL A 24 -9.57 -7.30 -0.92
N GLN A 25 -10.30 -8.40 -0.85
CA GLN A 25 -11.37 -8.73 -1.78
C GLN A 25 -12.60 -9.24 -1.01
N CYS A 26 -13.80 -8.91 -1.47
CA CYS A 26 -15.02 -9.48 -0.92
C CYS A 26 -15.14 -10.95 -1.33
N ARG A 27 -15.29 -11.84 -0.34
CA ARG A 27 -15.39 -13.30 -0.55
C ARG A 27 -16.60 -13.73 -1.38
N CYS A 28 -17.68 -12.95 -1.32
CA CYS A 28 -18.94 -13.31 -1.96
C CYS A 28 -18.99 -12.92 -3.44
N CYS A 29 -18.40 -11.78 -3.81
CA CYS A 29 -18.61 -11.18 -5.14
C CYS A 29 -17.34 -10.68 -5.82
N GLY A 30 -16.17 -10.89 -5.20
CA GLY A 30 -14.88 -10.51 -5.77
C GLY A 30 -14.62 -9.01 -5.83
N PHE A 31 -15.39 -8.16 -5.13
CA PHE A 31 -15.13 -6.71 -5.13
C PHE A 31 -13.84 -6.36 -4.41
N GLU A 32 -12.98 -5.59 -5.06
CA GLU A 32 -11.68 -5.14 -4.54
C GLU A 32 -11.67 -3.62 -4.36
N PRO A 33 -11.69 -3.09 -3.13
CA PRO A 33 -11.52 -1.66 -2.89
C PRO A 33 -10.05 -1.25 -3.11
N GLU A 34 -9.83 -0.24 -3.95
CA GLU A 34 -8.49 0.22 -4.33
C GLU A 34 -7.75 0.88 -3.17
N GLY A 35 -6.49 0.49 -2.95
CA GLY A 35 -5.59 1.14 -1.99
C GLY A 35 -5.94 0.92 -0.52
N VAL A 36 -6.90 0.03 -0.22
CA VAL A 36 -7.40 -0.18 1.13
C VAL A 36 -6.86 -1.49 1.71
N VAL A 37 -6.17 -1.40 2.85
CA VAL A 37 -5.76 -2.58 3.64
C VAL A 37 -6.86 -3.04 4.61
N THR A 38 -7.74 -2.12 5.00
CA THR A 38 -8.82 -2.36 5.97
C THR A 38 -10.17 -2.29 5.27
N PRO A 39 -10.84 -3.43 5.03
CA PRO A 39 -12.06 -3.43 4.24
C PRO A 39 -13.20 -2.64 4.92
N PRO A 40 -14.15 -2.09 4.14
CA PRO A 40 -15.36 -1.50 4.70
C PRO A 40 -16.20 -2.56 5.42
N LYS A 41 -17.05 -2.13 6.36
CA LYS A 41 -17.91 -3.05 7.14
C LYS A 41 -18.79 -3.93 6.25
N LEU A 42 -19.32 -3.37 5.16
CA LEU A 42 -20.17 -4.07 4.19
C LEU A 42 -19.63 -3.86 2.78
N CYS A 43 -19.69 -4.90 1.96
CA CYS A 43 -19.35 -4.81 0.55
C CYS A 43 -20.37 -3.91 -0.19
N PRO A 44 -19.92 -2.92 -0.97
CA PRO A 44 -20.83 -2.03 -1.71
C PRO A 44 -21.58 -2.73 -2.87
N LYS A 45 -21.14 -3.93 -3.30
CA LYS A 45 -21.83 -4.68 -4.36
C LYS A 45 -22.87 -5.67 -3.84
N CYS A 46 -22.51 -6.47 -2.83
CA CYS A 46 -23.34 -7.58 -2.37
C CYS A 46 -23.78 -7.46 -0.92
N HIS A 47 -23.36 -6.40 -0.21
CA HIS A 47 -23.62 -6.17 1.21
C HIS A 47 -23.12 -7.30 2.14
N GLY A 48 -22.24 -8.18 1.64
CA GLY A 48 -21.57 -9.18 2.45
C GLY A 48 -20.54 -8.55 3.39
N GLU A 49 -20.33 -9.17 4.54
CA GLU A 49 -19.38 -8.73 5.58
C GLU A 49 -18.06 -9.51 5.56
N THR A 50 -17.94 -10.51 4.68
CA THR A 50 -16.78 -11.40 4.62
C THR A 50 -15.75 -10.93 3.58
N TRP A 51 -14.51 -10.75 4.04
CA TRP A 51 -13.39 -10.25 3.25
C TRP A 51 -12.18 -11.20 3.33
N GLU A 52 -11.47 -11.33 2.21
CA GLU A 52 -10.24 -12.09 2.09
C GLU A 52 -9.06 -11.16 1.85
N ARG A 53 -7.87 -11.57 2.32
CA ARG A 53 -6.62 -10.81 2.22
C ARG A 53 -5.60 -11.61 1.43
N PHE A 54 -5.03 -11.00 0.39
CA PHE A 54 -4.04 -11.64 -0.45
C PHE A 54 -2.82 -10.75 -0.60
N ALA A 55 -1.64 -11.36 -0.75
CA ALA A 55 -0.45 -10.60 -1.13
C ALA A 55 -0.58 -10.17 -2.60
N LYS A 56 -0.35 -8.89 -2.87
CA LYS A 56 -0.35 -8.39 -4.25
C LYS A 56 0.87 -8.99 -4.97
N PRO A 57 0.72 -9.59 -6.16
CA PRO A 57 1.85 -10.11 -6.92
C PRO A 57 2.91 -9.03 -7.14
N GLY A 58 4.19 -9.37 -6.95
CA GLY A 58 5.32 -8.42 -7.09
C GLY A 58 5.53 -7.48 -5.89
N SER A 59 4.49 -7.19 -5.11
CA SER A 59 4.55 -6.18 -4.03
C SER A 59 5.50 -6.55 -2.88
N ILE A 60 5.72 -7.84 -2.64
CA ILE A 60 6.69 -8.31 -1.63
C ILE A 60 8.11 -7.96 -2.05
N LEU A 61 8.44 -8.15 -3.34
CA LEU A 61 9.75 -7.83 -3.90
C LEU A 61 9.94 -6.30 -4.01
N GLU A 62 8.90 -5.56 -4.40
CA GLU A 62 8.91 -4.10 -4.40
C GLU A 62 9.13 -3.52 -3.00
N ASN A 63 8.50 -4.10 -1.98
CA ASN A 63 8.71 -3.72 -0.60
C ASN A 63 10.13 -4.08 -0.12
N ALA A 64 10.66 -5.24 -0.53
CA ALA A 64 12.02 -5.67 -0.16
C ALA A 64 13.11 -4.75 -0.73
N ASN A 65 12.97 -4.27 -1.98
CA ASN A 65 13.91 -3.33 -2.58
C ASN A 65 13.95 -1.94 -1.91
N ARG A 66 13.06 -1.66 -0.95
CA ARG A 66 13.01 -0.38 -0.23
C ARG A 66 13.91 -0.34 1.01
N TYR A 67 14.33 -1.48 1.53
CA TYR A 67 15.13 -1.62 2.76
C TYR A 67 16.48 -2.28 2.46
#